data_AF-A0A0Q8GZY6-F1
#
_entry.id   AF-A0A0Q8GZY6-F1
#
_cell.length_a   1.000
_cell.length_b   1.000
_cell.length_c   1.000
_cell.angle_alpha   90.00
_cell.angle_beta   90.00
_cell.angle_gamma   90.00
#
_symmetry.space_group_name_H-M   'P 1'
#
loop_
_entity.id
_entity.type
_entity.pdbx_description
1 polymer ?
#
loop_
_entity_poly.entity_id
_entity_poly.type
_entity_poly.pdbx_seq_one_letter_code
_entity_poly.pdbx_strand_id
1 'polypeptide(L)'
;MRAMTRLTTRRLTRRMLATLLLALPLAHAQEFTATTDPARAQIQLPEPAKPELPSLIFIGDSTVRNGRDDGQGQGADGQWGWGTPIAAYFDLKKINVVNRAVGGLSSRTYRTSGHWDRTKPFIKRGDWVVMQFGHNDASPVNDNSRARGVLRGTGPEQEVIDNLLTGKRETVTTYGAYLRGYIAEIRAAGATPVVASPVIRKRWEADGKTVTRAGGNFAGWAAEVARQEKVAFIDLNEWGAKRYEALGKAVVATLFPPNPETVHTNWLGAAVNAQLVIAGLLQNKVLPEDVYKQRFAPDGSDDRPVVDARKVRVEAPRDPKLPSLVLIGDSTVRSGGQNGAYGWGERVALFFDTQRINVVNNAIGGRSSRTFFTEGRWAAVLEQLKAGDTLLIQFGHNDGARIGDPAGKNRGSVPGIGPETVEDTRPDGTKEMVQSFGWYLARYINDAKAKGASVVVLSPIPHKDRWKPEQPRDFENYAAWGEQVARANGAQFIDLTLLVAEAYRAVGADKVDTFFSDARTHTNDAGAVFNATQLVEALKRLPGQPLQSFLRPVAP
;
A
#
# COMPACT_ATOMS: atom_id res chain seq x y z
N MET A 1 -49.50 -40.83 -42.81
CA MET A 1 -50.57 -41.84 -42.79
C MET A 1 -49.95 -43.16 -42.31
N ARG A 2 -50.61 -43.86 -41.35
CA ARG A 2 -50.24 -45.15 -40.75
C ARG A 2 -48.94 -45.24 -39.90
N ALA A 3 -49.12 -45.76 -38.69
CA ALA A 3 -48.10 -46.17 -37.74
C ALA A 3 -47.83 -47.69 -37.86
N MET A 4 -46.77 -48.19 -37.21
CA MET A 4 -46.86 -49.48 -36.51
C MET A 4 -45.87 -49.61 -35.34
N THR A 5 -46.25 -50.45 -34.38
CA THR A 5 -45.77 -50.49 -32.98
C THR A 5 -45.07 -51.82 -32.65
N ARG A 6 -44.19 -51.85 -31.62
CA ARG A 6 -43.97 -52.94 -30.63
C ARG A 6 -43.00 -52.40 -29.54
N LEU A 7 -43.42 -52.17 -28.28
CA LEU A 7 -43.58 -53.11 -27.14
C LEU A 7 -42.31 -53.93 -26.84
N THR A 8 -41.76 -53.99 -25.62
CA THR A 8 -42.35 -54.23 -24.26
C THR A 8 -41.52 -53.58 -23.12
N THR A 9 -41.76 -53.68 -21.79
CA THR A 9 -42.97 -53.51 -20.92
C THR A 9 -42.59 -53.28 -19.43
N ARG A 10 -43.30 -52.38 -18.72
CA ARG A 10 -43.61 -52.37 -17.25
C ARG A 10 -42.46 -52.14 -16.23
N ARG A 11 -42.60 -51.30 -15.20
CA ARG A 11 -43.68 -51.28 -14.17
C ARG A 11 -44.16 -49.86 -13.78
N LEU A 12 -45.41 -49.76 -13.32
CA LEU A 12 -46.02 -48.58 -12.69
C LEU A 12 -46.12 -48.76 -11.16
N THR A 13 -46.14 -47.64 -10.42
CA THR A 13 -47.26 -47.31 -9.51
C THR A 13 -47.26 -45.82 -9.15
N ARG A 14 -48.42 -45.15 -9.32
CA ARG A 14 -48.75 -43.84 -8.73
C ARG A 14 -49.84 -44.08 -7.67
N ARG A 15 -49.85 -43.31 -6.58
CA ARG A 15 -51.04 -43.11 -5.73
C ARG A 15 -51.31 -41.62 -5.56
N MET A 16 -52.60 -41.27 -5.64
CA MET A 16 -53.14 -39.96 -5.27
C MET A 16 -53.49 -39.95 -3.78
N LEU A 17 -53.45 -38.78 -3.15
CA LEU A 17 -54.41 -38.26 -2.15
C LEU A 17 -54.07 -36.77 -2.01
N ALA A 18 -54.90 -35.84 -2.48
CA ALA A 18 -56.15 -35.34 -1.89
C ALA A 18 -55.92 -34.39 -0.70
N THR A 19 -56.53 -33.21 -0.83
CA THR A 19 -56.38 -32.03 0.01
C THR A 19 -57.03 -32.18 1.39
N LEU A 20 -56.40 -31.63 2.43
CA LEU A 20 -57.08 -31.32 3.69
C LEU A 20 -56.76 -29.88 4.10
N LEU A 21 -57.77 -29.00 4.12
CA LEU A 21 -57.65 -27.69 4.74
C LEU A 21 -57.68 -27.86 6.27
N LEU A 22 -56.73 -27.23 6.95
CA LEU A 22 -56.78 -26.98 8.39
C LEU A 22 -56.39 -25.52 8.61
N ALA A 23 -57.32 -24.75 9.20
CA ALA A 23 -57.10 -23.35 9.50
C ALA A 23 -56.05 -23.21 10.61
N LEU A 24 -54.97 -22.49 10.32
CA LEU A 24 -54.00 -22.05 11.32
C LEU A 24 -54.28 -20.58 11.66
N PRO A 25 -54.15 -20.18 12.94
CA PRO A 25 -54.40 -18.80 13.33
C PRO A 25 -53.34 -17.88 12.75
N LEU A 26 -53.73 -16.63 12.47
CA LEU A 26 -52.82 -15.53 12.15
C LEU A 26 -51.94 -15.22 13.38
N ALA A 27 -50.87 -15.98 13.56
CA ALA A 27 -49.75 -15.58 14.38
C ALA A 27 -49.25 -14.23 13.83
N HIS A 28 -49.27 -13.19 14.67
CA HIS A 28 -48.77 -11.89 14.28
C HIS A 28 -47.31 -12.04 13.84
N ALA A 29 -46.99 -11.56 12.64
CA ALA A 29 -45.61 -11.42 12.22
C ALA A 29 -44.95 -10.42 13.17
N GLN A 30 -44.20 -10.93 14.14
CA GLN A 30 -43.45 -10.10 15.07
C GLN A 30 -42.31 -9.46 14.27
N GLU A 31 -42.44 -8.18 13.96
CA GLU A 31 -41.40 -7.43 13.25
C GLU A 31 -40.11 -7.48 14.06
N PHE A 32 -39.17 -8.31 13.59
CA PHE A 32 -37.78 -8.26 14.06
C PHE A 32 -37.13 -6.98 13.54
N THR A 33 -37.37 -5.88 14.25
CA THR A 33 -36.58 -4.67 14.11
C THR A 33 -35.13 -4.99 14.47
N ALA A 34 -34.27 -5.10 13.46
CA ALA A 34 -32.85 -5.33 13.66
C ALA A 34 -32.28 -4.18 14.51
N THR A 35 -31.78 -4.50 15.71
CA THR A 35 -31.34 -3.47 16.67
C THR A 35 -30.13 -2.73 16.11
N THR A 36 -30.30 -1.45 15.77
CA THR A 36 -29.22 -0.58 15.29
C THR A 36 -28.24 -0.15 16.39
N ASP A 37 -28.44 -0.64 17.62
CA ASP A 37 -27.56 -0.48 18.77
C ASP A 37 -26.37 -1.48 18.72
N PRO A 38 -25.14 -1.02 18.44
CA PRO A 38 -23.96 -1.88 18.43
C PRO A 38 -23.60 -2.43 19.82
N ALA A 39 -24.14 -1.88 20.92
CA ALA A 39 -23.98 -2.46 22.25
C ALA A 39 -24.81 -3.75 22.45
N ARG A 40 -25.76 -4.03 21.56
CA ARG A 40 -26.59 -5.26 21.54
C ARG A 40 -26.34 -6.15 20.32
N ALA A 41 -25.59 -5.66 19.32
CA ALA A 41 -25.29 -6.42 18.12
C ALA A 41 -24.37 -7.62 18.42
N GLN A 42 -24.83 -8.84 18.11
CA GLN A 42 -24.02 -10.06 18.17
C GLN A 42 -23.06 -10.12 16.98
N ILE A 43 -22.01 -9.31 17.01
CA ILE A 43 -20.97 -9.27 15.97
C ILE A 43 -19.92 -10.32 16.27
N GLN A 44 -19.70 -11.24 15.33
CA GLN A 44 -18.56 -12.16 15.37
C GLN A 44 -17.32 -11.43 14.85
N LEU A 45 -16.46 -11.01 15.79
CA LEU A 45 -15.19 -10.35 15.49
C LEU A 45 -14.07 -11.39 15.35
N PRO A 46 -13.05 -11.15 14.51
CA PRO A 46 -11.89 -12.02 14.35
C PRO A 46 -11.23 -12.45 15.68
N GLU A 47 -10.68 -13.66 15.65
CA GLU A 47 -9.86 -14.26 16.70
C GLU A 47 -8.44 -14.53 16.16
N PRO A 48 -7.42 -14.78 17.01
CA PRO A 48 -6.09 -15.18 16.54
C PRO A 48 -6.16 -16.50 15.76
N ALA A 49 -5.91 -16.45 14.45
CA ALA A 49 -5.98 -17.62 13.57
C ALA A 49 -4.91 -18.68 13.85
N LYS A 50 -3.81 -18.28 14.52
CA LYS A 50 -2.64 -19.10 14.84
C LYS A 50 -2.23 -18.85 16.29
N PRO A 51 -2.76 -19.61 17.27
CA PRO A 51 -2.54 -19.38 18.70
C PRO A 51 -1.07 -19.35 19.13
N GLU A 52 -0.20 -20.04 18.38
CA GLU A 52 1.26 -20.11 18.58
C GLU A 52 2.00 -18.83 18.20
N LEU A 53 1.43 -17.99 17.32
CA LEU A 53 2.03 -16.73 16.91
C LEU A 53 1.63 -15.58 17.85
N PRO A 54 2.48 -14.55 18.02
CA PRO A 54 2.09 -13.33 18.70
C PRO A 54 0.97 -12.62 17.91
N SER A 55 0.16 -11.83 18.62
CA SER A 55 -0.98 -11.12 18.05
C SER A 55 -0.78 -9.61 18.14
N LEU A 56 -1.06 -8.92 17.03
CA LEU A 56 -1.34 -7.49 16.99
C LEU A 56 -2.86 -7.32 17.00
N ILE A 57 -3.39 -6.84 18.12
CA ILE A 57 -4.84 -6.72 18.38
C ILE A 57 -5.23 -5.24 18.32
N PHE A 58 -6.34 -4.91 17.66
CA PHE A 58 -6.87 -3.55 17.60
C PHE A 58 -8.19 -3.42 18.34
N ILE A 59 -8.31 -2.45 19.23
CA ILE A 59 -9.60 -2.07 19.87
C ILE A 59 -9.94 -0.61 19.56
N GLY A 60 -11.22 -0.33 19.36
CA GLY A 60 -11.63 1.01 18.92
C GLY A 60 -13.03 1.10 18.35
N ASP A 61 -13.27 2.17 17.60
CA ASP A 61 -14.58 2.58 17.10
C ASP A 61 -14.82 2.32 15.59
N SER A 62 -15.80 3.02 14.99
CA SER A 62 -16.18 2.91 13.58
C SER A 62 -15.10 3.34 12.57
N THR A 63 -14.04 4.01 13.02
CA THR A 63 -12.87 4.36 12.20
C THR A 63 -11.75 3.33 12.26
N VAL A 64 -11.85 2.34 13.15
CA VAL A 64 -10.90 1.23 13.31
C VAL A 64 -11.51 -0.09 12.82
N ARG A 65 -12.82 -0.31 13.05
CA ARG A 65 -13.55 -1.57 12.77
C ARG A 65 -13.27 -2.21 11.41
N ASN A 66 -13.57 -3.50 11.33
CA ASN A 66 -13.76 -4.18 10.05
C ASN A 66 -14.91 -3.52 9.27
N GLY A 67 -14.78 -3.45 7.95
CA GLY A 67 -15.96 -3.25 7.11
C GLY A 67 -16.90 -4.43 7.30
N ARG A 68 -18.15 -4.13 7.67
CA ARG A 68 -19.17 -5.05 8.23
C ARG A 68 -18.96 -6.55 7.95
N ASP A 69 -18.39 -7.22 8.94
CA ASP A 69 -18.48 -8.65 9.18
C ASP A 69 -19.71 -8.99 10.04
N ASP A 70 -20.87 -8.42 9.68
CA ASP A 70 -22.21 -8.91 10.08
C ASP A 70 -22.74 -9.98 9.09
N GLY A 71 -21.87 -10.52 8.25
CA GLY A 71 -22.13 -11.68 7.38
C GLY A 71 -22.47 -11.38 5.91
N GLN A 72 -22.44 -10.12 5.46
CA GLN A 72 -22.89 -9.75 4.09
C GLN A 72 -21.86 -9.02 3.20
N GLY A 73 -20.60 -8.91 3.62
CA GLY A 73 -19.49 -8.57 2.71
C GLY A 73 -19.48 -7.15 2.11
N GLN A 74 -20.34 -6.24 2.59
CA GLN A 74 -20.38 -4.84 2.19
C GLN A 74 -20.53 -3.95 3.42
N GLY A 75 -19.53 -3.10 3.70
CA GLY A 75 -19.66 -2.04 4.69
C GLY A 75 -20.77 -1.07 4.25
N ALA A 76 -21.74 -0.77 5.13
CA ALA A 76 -22.84 0.13 4.80
C ALA A 76 -22.31 1.44 4.20
N ASP A 77 -22.87 1.80 3.04
CA ASP A 77 -22.56 2.99 2.26
C ASP A 77 -21.05 3.16 1.93
N GLY A 78 -20.31 2.05 1.87
CA GLY A 78 -18.89 2.04 1.50
C GLY A 78 -17.94 2.56 2.58
N GLN A 79 -18.35 2.57 3.85
CA GLN A 79 -17.51 3.01 4.99
C GLN A 79 -16.56 1.91 5.51
N TRP A 80 -15.29 2.25 5.72
CA TRP A 80 -14.26 1.34 6.21
C TRP A 80 -13.41 1.97 7.33
N GLY A 81 -13.05 1.16 8.33
CA GLY A 81 -12.05 1.49 9.34
C GLY A 81 -10.67 0.97 8.97
N TRP A 82 -9.61 1.65 9.42
CA TRP A 82 -8.22 1.36 9.03
C TRP A 82 -7.73 -0.02 9.47
N GLY A 83 -8.32 -0.60 10.51
CA GLY A 83 -8.00 -1.94 10.98
C GLY A 83 -8.33 -3.05 9.99
N THR A 84 -9.09 -2.75 8.92
CA THR A 84 -9.33 -3.69 7.81
C THR A 84 -8.14 -3.76 6.83
N PRO A 85 -7.76 -2.69 6.10
CA PRO A 85 -6.67 -2.77 5.12
C PRO A 85 -5.29 -3.03 5.75
N ILE A 86 -5.08 -2.71 7.03
CA ILE A 86 -3.76 -2.79 7.66
C ILE A 86 -3.16 -4.22 7.68
N ALA A 87 -4.00 -5.27 7.67
CA ALA A 87 -3.52 -6.66 7.68
C ALA A 87 -2.69 -7.02 6.43
N ALA A 88 -2.90 -6.32 5.30
CA ALA A 88 -2.14 -6.51 4.08
C ALA A 88 -0.66 -6.13 4.23
N TYR A 89 -0.31 -5.26 5.19
CA TYR A 89 1.05 -4.78 5.42
C TYR A 89 1.89 -5.69 6.32
N PHE A 90 1.35 -6.81 6.79
CA PHE A 90 2.02 -7.75 7.70
C PHE A 90 2.21 -9.15 7.11
N ASP A 91 3.28 -9.83 7.51
CA ASP A 91 3.49 -11.25 7.25
C ASP A 91 2.68 -12.11 8.24
N LEU A 92 1.50 -12.54 7.80
CA LEU A 92 0.60 -13.42 8.53
C LEU A 92 1.14 -14.86 8.71
N LYS A 93 2.38 -15.15 8.26
CA LYS A 93 3.14 -16.32 8.70
C LYS A 93 3.86 -16.12 10.04
N LYS A 94 4.03 -14.88 10.49
CA LYS A 94 4.80 -14.50 11.70
C LYS A 94 3.98 -13.83 12.80
N ILE A 95 2.85 -13.20 12.45
CA ILE A 95 2.00 -12.45 13.39
C ILE A 95 0.51 -12.62 13.05
N ASN A 96 -0.36 -12.73 14.05
CA ASN A 96 -1.81 -12.55 13.86
C ASN A 96 -2.15 -11.05 13.82
N VAL A 97 -3.01 -10.63 12.90
CA VAL A 97 -3.58 -9.27 12.90
C VAL A 97 -5.07 -9.39 13.21
N VAL A 98 -5.48 -8.95 14.40
CA VAL A 98 -6.80 -9.27 14.97
C VAL A 98 -7.55 -7.98 15.29
N ASN A 99 -8.36 -7.51 14.34
CA ASN A 99 -9.17 -6.32 14.53
C ASN A 99 -10.43 -6.63 15.35
N ARG A 100 -10.49 -6.11 16.57
CA ARG A 100 -11.56 -6.29 17.56
C ARG A 100 -12.38 -5.01 17.77
N ALA A 101 -12.15 -3.97 16.98
CA ALA A 101 -12.86 -2.70 17.08
C ALA A 101 -14.31 -2.79 16.58
N VAL A 102 -15.21 -2.03 17.21
CA VAL A 102 -16.67 -2.12 16.96
C VAL A 102 -17.25 -0.77 16.60
N GLY A 103 -18.01 -0.75 15.51
CA GLY A 103 -18.64 0.45 14.99
C GLY A 103 -19.54 1.16 16.00
N GLY A 104 -19.21 2.40 16.32
CA GLY A 104 -20.07 3.24 17.16
C GLY A 104 -19.97 3.01 18.66
N LEU A 105 -18.98 2.28 19.18
CA LEU A 105 -18.68 2.23 20.62
C LEU A 105 -17.67 3.31 21.04
N SER A 106 -17.67 3.67 22.32
CA SER A 106 -16.68 4.54 22.98
C SER A 106 -15.76 3.72 23.89
N SER A 107 -14.72 4.34 24.47
CA SER A 107 -13.84 3.67 25.44
C SER A 107 -14.62 3.08 26.62
N ARG A 108 -15.69 3.77 27.05
CA ARG A 108 -16.70 3.28 28.02
C ARG A 108 -17.54 2.15 27.46
N THR A 109 -18.27 2.36 26.36
CA THR A 109 -19.29 1.38 25.95
C THR A 109 -18.70 0.11 25.36
N TYR A 110 -17.45 0.12 24.90
CA TYR A 110 -16.70 -1.10 24.58
C TYR A 110 -16.48 -2.00 25.81
N ARG A 111 -16.42 -1.43 27.03
CA ARG A 111 -16.43 -2.19 28.29
C ARG A 111 -17.85 -2.59 28.69
N THR A 112 -18.78 -1.64 28.79
CA THR A 112 -20.11 -1.90 29.39
C THR A 112 -21.01 -2.82 28.55
N SER A 113 -20.69 -3.04 27.27
CA SER A 113 -21.30 -4.08 26.40
C SER A 113 -20.51 -5.41 26.34
N GLY A 114 -19.45 -5.54 27.14
CA GLY A 114 -18.64 -6.76 27.27
C GLY A 114 -17.72 -7.07 26.08
N HIS A 115 -17.52 -6.16 25.12
CA HIS A 115 -16.57 -6.40 24.02
C HIS A 115 -15.13 -6.47 24.52
N TRP A 116 -14.78 -5.74 25.58
CA TRP A 116 -13.50 -5.91 26.27
C TRP A 116 -13.37 -7.30 26.91
N ASP A 117 -14.39 -7.76 27.64
CA ASP A 117 -14.37 -9.07 28.30
C ASP A 117 -14.31 -10.24 27.29
N ARG A 118 -14.88 -10.04 26.09
CA ARG A 118 -14.74 -10.97 24.95
C ARG A 118 -13.40 -10.84 24.20
N THR A 119 -12.60 -9.80 24.44
CA THR A 119 -11.32 -9.56 23.75
C THR A 119 -10.13 -9.94 24.63
N LYS A 120 -10.20 -9.63 25.92
CA LYS A 120 -9.16 -9.87 26.93
C LYS A 120 -8.64 -11.32 26.98
N PRO A 121 -9.47 -12.38 26.83
CA PRO A 121 -8.99 -13.77 26.83
C PRO A 121 -8.02 -14.13 25.69
N PHE A 122 -8.01 -13.36 24.59
CA PHE A 122 -7.10 -13.58 23.46
C PHE A 122 -5.72 -12.92 23.64
N ILE A 123 -5.55 -12.07 24.67
CA ILE A 123 -4.32 -11.32 24.92
C ILE A 123 -3.36 -12.19 25.75
N LYS A 124 -2.19 -12.51 25.21
CA LYS A 124 -1.12 -13.23 25.92
C LYS A 124 0.19 -12.45 25.98
N ARG A 125 1.13 -12.94 26.78
CA ARG A 125 2.48 -12.36 26.89
C ARG A 125 3.14 -12.29 25.51
N GLY A 126 3.68 -11.12 25.16
CA GLY A 126 4.32 -10.87 23.87
C GLY A 126 3.37 -10.40 22.76
N ASP A 127 2.07 -10.31 23.01
CA ASP A 127 1.14 -9.64 22.10
C ASP A 127 1.24 -8.10 22.22
N TRP A 128 0.63 -7.41 21.25
CA TRP A 128 0.49 -5.96 21.22
C TRP A 128 -0.97 -5.57 21.05
N VAL A 129 -1.41 -4.53 21.77
CA VAL A 129 -2.79 -4.04 21.70
C VAL A 129 -2.81 -2.55 21.41
N VAL A 130 -3.24 -2.17 20.20
CA VAL A 130 -3.42 -0.77 19.82
C VAL A 130 -4.85 -0.36 20.11
N MET A 131 -5.02 0.70 20.90
CA MET A 131 -6.33 1.26 21.24
C MET A 131 -6.53 2.64 20.62
N GLN A 132 -7.66 2.83 19.94
CA GLN A 132 -8.06 4.13 19.39
C GLN A 132 -9.55 4.39 19.63
N PHE A 133 -9.84 5.37 20.50
CA PHE A 133 -11.18 5.83 20.84
C PHE A 133 -11.24 7.37 20.74
N GLY A 134 -12.38 7.97 21.09
CA GLY A 134 -12.53 9.43 21.19
C GLY A 134 -13.67 10.01 20.35
N HIS A 135 -14.05 9.39 19.23
CA HIS A 135 -15.12 9.95 18.37
C HIS A 135 -16.51 9.83 19.00
N ASN A 136 -16.80 8.71 19.66
CA ASN A 136 -18.09 8.45 20.31
C ASN A 136 -18.08 8.88 21.79
N ASP A 137 -16.91 8.90 22.41
CA ASP A 137 -16.63 9.44 23.74
C ASP A 137 -17.00 10.93 23.87
N ALA A 138 -17.01 11.65 22.75
CA ALA A 138 -17.42 13.05 22.65
C ALA A 138 -18.94 13.30 22.76
N SER A 139 -19.78 12.25 22.77
CA SER A 139 -21.23 12.34 23.00
C SER A 139 -21.56 12.84 24.42
N PRO A 140 -22.82 13.23 24.70
CA PRO A 140 -23.28 13.49 26.07
C PRO A 140 -23.01 12.30 27.00
N VAL A 141 -22.69 12.60 28.26
CA VAL A 141 -22.38 11.60 29.31
C VAL A 141 -23.57 10.65 29.54
N ASN A 142 -24.79 11.18 29.48
CA ASN A 142 -26.02 10.44 29.58
C ASN A 142 -27.00 10.91 28.49
N ASP A 143 -27.58 9.97 27.75
CA ASP A 143 -28.58 10.22 26.70
C ASP A 143 -29.44 8.96 26.51
N ASN A 144 -30.66 9.10 25.99
CA ASN A 144 -31.61 7.99 25.81
C ASN A 144 -31.48 7.29 24.44
N SER A 145 -30.44 7.59 23.66
CA SER A 145 -30.29 7.13 22.27
C SER A 145 -29.15 6.12 22.08
N ARG A 146 -28.02 6.36 22.75
CA ARG A 146 -26.75 5.62 22.63
C ARG A 146 -25.97 5.56 23.95
N ALA A 147 -26.09 6.57 24.81
CA ALA A 147 -25.45 6.67 26.14
C ALA A 147 -23.91 6.42 26.11
N ARG A 148 -23.18 7.09 25.22
CA ARG A 148 -21.76 6.76 24.92
C ARG A 148 -20.72 7.71 25.49
N GLY A 149 -21.10 8.90 25.95
CA GLY A 149 -20.16 9.90 26.41
C GLY A 149 -19.35 9.47 27.62
N VAL A 150 -18.23 10.15 27.83
CA VAL A 150 -17.36 10.00 29.01
C VAL A 150 -17.07 11.38 29.60
N LEU A 151 -16.57 11.43 30.83
CA LEU A 151 -16.12 12.71 31.39
C LEU A 151 -14.89 13.20 30.63
N ARG A 152 -14.81 14.52 30.46
CA ARG A 152 -13.74 15.17 29.69
C ARG A 152 -12.44 15.20 30.49
N GLY A 153 -11.30 15.13 29.80
CA GLY A 153 -9.98 15.21 30.42
C GLY A 153 -9.36 13.85 30.75
N THR A 154 -8.31 13.91 31.57
CA THR A 154 -7.48 12.77 31.98
C THR A 154 -7.50 12.53 33.49
N GLY A 155 -8.13 13.38 34.30
CA GLY A 155 -8.12 13.28 35.75
C GLY A 155 -8.90 12.08 36.32
N PRO A 156 -9.01 11.98 37.66
CA PRO A 156 -9.68 10.89 38.36
C PRO A 156 -11.20 11.10 38.50
N GLU A 157 -11.78 12.09 37.82
CA GLU A 157 -13.19 12.46 37.98
C GLU A 157 -14.13 11.32 37.59
N GLN A 158 -15.22 11.20 38.35
CA GLN A 158 -16.27 10.21 38.13
C GLN A 158 -17.65 10.77 38.49
N GLU A 159 -18.68 10.30 37.78
CA GLU A 159 -20.08 10.68 37.96
C GLU A 159 -20.93 9.42 38.02
N VAL A 160 -21.85 9.34 38.99
CA VAL A 160 -22.81 8.23 39.07
C VAL A 160 -24.10 8.66 38.39
N ILE A 161 -24.50 7.94 37.35
CA ILE A 161 -25.70 8.23 36.56
C ILE A 161 -26.69 7.08 36.63
N ASP A 162 -27.97 7.39 36.46
CA ASP A 162 -28.97 6.43 35.99
C ASP A 162 -29.02 6.53 34.46
N ASN A 163 -28.52 5.51 33.77
CA ASN A 163 -28.37 5.52 32.31
C ASN A 163 -29.74 5.55 31.62
N LEU A 164 -30.03 6.62 30.88
CA LEU A 164 -31.34 6.86 30.25
C LEU A 164 -31.69 5.87 29.13
N LEU A 165 -30.73 5.15 28.55
CA LEU A 165 -30.93 4.12 27.53
C LEU A 165 -31.15 2.73 28.13
N THR A 166 -30.49 2.41 29.26
CA THR A 166 -30.50 1.05 29.83
C THR A 166 -31.30 0.91 31.13
N GLY A 167 -31.68 2.02 31.76
CA GLY A 167 -32.32 2.06 33.08
C GLY A 167 -31.42 1.60 34.24
N LYS A 168 -30.13 1.35 33.98
CA LYS A 168 -29.17 0.86 34.97
C LYS A 168 -28.36 2.01 35.56
N ARG A 169 -28.11 1.94 36.86
CA ARG A 169 -27.16 2.82 37.54
C ARG A 169 -25.72 2.41 37.20
N GLU A 170 -24.89 3.34 36.76
CA GLU A 170 -23.48 3.11 36.45
C GLU A 170 -22.59 4.29 36.88
N THR A 171 -21.28 4.06 36.98
CA THR A 171 -20.29 5.11 37.23
C THR A 171 -19.50 5.40 35.96
N VAL A 172 -19.54 6.66 35.51
CA VAL A 172 -18.83 7.15 34.34
C VAL A 172 -17.59 7.89 34.77
N THR A 173 -16.42 7.54 34.22
CA THR A 173 -15.14 8.18 34.53
C THR A 173 -14.63 9.02 33.35
N THR A 174 -13.47 9.65 33.51
CA THR A 174 -12.83 10.38 32.40
C THR A 174 -12.37 9.47 31.26
N TYR A 175 -12.25 10.06 30.07
CA TYR A 175 -11.60 9.41 28.92
C TYR A 175 -10.23 8.82 29.30
N GLY A 176 -9.41 9.58 30.05
CA GLY A 176 -8.11 9.09 30.48
C GLY A 176 -8.18 7.94 31.48
N ALA A 177 -9.15 7.94 32.40
CA ALA A 177 -9.36 6.82 33.31
C ALA A 177 -9.71 5.52 32.57
N TYR A 178 -10.58 5.58 31.54
CA TYR A 178 -10.88 4.41 30.70
C TYR A 178 -9.64 3.89 29.96
N LEU A 179 -8.84 4.77 29.34
CA LEU A 179 -7.59 4.38 28.67
C LEU A 179 -6.59 3.72 29.63
N ARG A 180 -6.37 4.29 30.82
CA ARG A 180 -5.50 3.68 31.86
C ARG A 180 -5.99 2.29 32.27
N GLY A 181 -7.31 2.10 32.40
CA GLY A 181 -7.90 0.79 32.68
C GLY A 181 -7.52 -0.26 31.64
N TYR A 182 -7.58 0.07 30.34
CA TYR A 182 -7.11 -0.83 29.29
C TYR A 182 -5.61 -1.09 29.40
N ILE A 183 -4.79 -0.04 29.54
CA ILE A 183 -3.33 -0.13 29.65
C ILE A 183 -2.91 -1.05 30.81
N ALA A 184 -3.54 -0.92 31.99
CA ALA A 184 -3.27 -1.75 33.16
C ALA A 184 -3.60 -3.22 32.92
N GLU A 185 -4.74 -3.52 32.30
CA GLU A 185 -5.16 -4.90 32.02
C GLU A 185 -4.34 -5.58 30.91
N ILE A 186 -3.92 -4.82 29.89
CA ILE A 186 -3.02 -5.31 28.83
C ILE A 186 -1.65 -5.65 29.43
N ARG A 187 -1.12 -4.79 30.30
CA ARG A 187 0.12 -5.05 31.06
C ARG A 187 0.00 -6.27 31.97
N ALA A 188 -1.15 -6.44 32.64
CA ALA A 188 -1.40 -7.62 33.50
C ALA A 188 -1.40 -8.94 32.70
N ALA A 189 -1.82 -8.92 31.43
CA ALA A 189 -1.70 -10.06 30.51
C ALA A 189 -0.27 -10.27 29.96
N GLY A 190 0.69 -9.38 30.28
CA GLY A 190 2.06 -9.42 29.77
C GLY A 190 2.22 -8.92 28.32
N ALA A 191 1.20 -8.24 27.79
CA ALA A 191 1.19 -7.65 26.45
C ALA A 191 1.60 -6.18 26.46
N THR A 192 1.93 -5.64 25.29
CA THR A 192 2.36 -4.25 25.10
C THR A 192 1.18 -3.37 24.68
N PRO A 193 0.71 -2.43 25.52
CA PRO A 193 -0.29 -1.46 25.14
C PRO A 193 0.30 -0.35 24.26
N VAL A 194 -0.48 0.09 23.27
CA VAL A 194 -0.17 1.21 22.37
C VAL A 194 -1.41 2.09 22.28
N VAL A 195 -1.25 3.41 22.42
CA VAL A 195 -2.35 4.37 22.30
C VAL A 195 -2.26 5.08 20.97
N ALA A 196 -3.37 5.15 20.23
CA ALA A 196 -3.49 5.99 19.05
C ALA A 196 -4.55 7.08 19.30
N SER A 197 -4.27 8.30 18.86
CA SER A 197 -5.29 9.36 18.84
C SER A 197 -6.41 9.02 17.84
N PRO A 198 -7.65 9.48 18.04
CA PRO A 198 -8.69 9.37 17.01
C PRO A 198 -8.23 10.00 15.69
N VAL A 199 -8.58 9.35 14.57
CA VAL A 199 -8.26 9.85 13.23
C VAL A 199 -8.81 11.26 13.00
N ILE A 200 -8.18 12.01 12.10
CA ILE A 200 -8.63 13.36 11.78
C ILE A 200 -9.99 13.35 11.08
N ARG A 201 -10.82 14.38 11.33
CA ARG A 201 -12.04 14.61 10.54
C ARG A 201 -11.70 15.39 9.27
N LYS A 202 -12.42 15.16 8.17
CA LYS A 202 -12.37 16.00 6.96
C LYS A 202 -13.06 17.35 7.23
N ARG A 203 -12.40 18.19 8.02
CA ARG A 203 -12.80 19.56 8.37
C ARG A 203 -11.63 20.49 8.07
N TRP A 204 -11.94 21.59 7.41
CA TRP A 204 -10.97 22.57 6.93
C TRP A 204 -11.26 23.89 7.62
N GLU A 205 -10.20 24.61 7.99
CA GLU A 205 -10.30 25.98 8.47
C GLU A 205 -10.77 26.93 7.36
N ALA A 206 -11.02 28.19 7.73
CA ALA A 206 -11.53 29.21 6.82
C ALA A 206 -10.61 29.49 5.61
N ASP A 207 -9.32 29.17 5.71
CA ASP A 207 -8.35 29.28 4.62
C ASP A 207 -8.51 28.21 3.52
N GLY A 208 -9.31 27.17 3.77
CA GLY A 208 -9.50 26.02 2.89
C GLY A 208 -8.27 25.13 2.69
N LYS A 209 -7.19 25.36 3.45
CA LYS A 209 -5.87 24.70 3.33
C LYS A 209 -5.43 24.01 4.61
N THR A 210 -5.79 24.53 5.77
CA THR A 210 -5.45 23.96 7.08
C THR A 210 -6.57 23.00 7.53
N VAL A 211 -6.20 21.86 8.11
CA VAL A 211 -7.15 20.86 8.62
C VAL A 211 -7.34 21.00 10.13
N THR A 212 -8.60 20.98 10.59
CA THR A 212 -8.98 21.20 11.99
C THR A 212 -8.49 20.07 12.90
N ARG A 213 -7.39 20.29 13.64
CA ARG A 213 -6.90 19.35 14.66
C ARG A 213 -7.81 19.23 15.86
N ALA A 214 -7.74 18.08 16.52
CA ALA A 214 -8.40 17.76 17.78
C ALA A 214 -7.42 17.76 18.98
N GLY A 215 -6.23 18.37 18.82
CA GLY A 215 -5.15 18.36 19.82
C GLY A 215 -5.54 18.94 21.20
N GLY A 216 -6.52 19.84 21.25
CA GLY A 216 -7.07 20.37 22.52
C GLY A 216 -8.13 19.49 23.19
N ASN A 217 -8.39 18.27 22.71
CA ASN A 217 -9.39 17.36 23.28
C ASN A 217 -8.92 15.89 23.28
N PHE A 218 -9.72 14.93 22.82
CA PHE A 218 -9.47 13.49 22.89
C PHE A 218 -8.14 13.04 22.26
N ALA A 219 -7.63 13.73 21.24
CA ALA A 219 -6.29 13.46 20.71
C ALA A 219 -5.19 13.87 21.70
N GLY A 220 -5.30 15.07 22.28
CA GLY A 220 -4.38 15.54 23.33
C GLY A 220 -4.45 14.73 24.61
N TRP A 221 -5.66 14.32 25.04
CA TRP A 221 -5.83 13.45 26.21
C TRP A 221 -5.29 12.03 25.96
N ALA A 222 -5.41 11.50 24.74
CA ALA A 222 -4.76 10.23 24.37
C ALA A 222 -3.23 10.35 24.43
N ALA A 223 -2.66 11.43 23.86
CA ALA A 223 -1.22 11.71 23.94
C ALA A 223 -0.74 11.89 25.39
N GLU A 224 -1.53 12.59 26.21
CA GLU A 224 -1.20 12.82 27.61
C GLU A 224 -1.21 11.52 28.40
N VAL A 225 -2.24 10.68 28.26
CA VAL A 225 -2.28 9.37 28.92
C VAL A 225 -1.12 8.50 28.46
N ALA A 226 -0.81 8.48 27.17
CA ALA A 226 0.31 7.71 26.64
C ALA A 226 1.65 8.13 27.28
N ARG A 227 1.86 9.45 27.42
CA ARG A 227 3.02 10.05 28.11
C ARG A 227 3.05 9.72 29.61
N GLN A 228 1.93 9.87 30.31
CA GLN A 228 1.81 9.59 31.75
C GLN A 228 2.09 8.11 32.04
N GLU A 229 1.50 7.21 31.25
CA GLU A 229 1.64 5.77 31.38
C GLU A 229 2.96 5.23 30.81
N LYS A 230 3.72 6.02 30.06
CA LYS A 230 4.96 5.60 29.35
C LYS A 230 4.69 4.44 28.38
N VAL A 231 3.71 4.62 27.51
CA VAL A 231 3.35 3.68 26.43
C VAL A 231 3.53 4.35 25.07
N ALA A 232 3.71 3.56 24.01
CA ALA A 232 3.87 4.08 22.66
C ALA A 232 2.63 4.87 22.22
N PHE A 233 2.85 5.99 21.51
CA PHE A 233 1.80 6.87 21.02
C PHE A 233 1.85 7.01 19.50
N ILE A 234 0.69 6.93 18.85
CA ILE A 234 0.53 7.14 17.40
C ILE A 234 -0.41 8.33 17.18
N ASP A 235 0.14 9.43 16.67
CA ASP A 235 -0.59 10.69 16.45
C ASP A 235 -1.28 10.72 15.07
N LEU A 236 -2.30 9.87 14.90
CA LEU A 236 -3.16 9.86 13.72
C LEU A 236 -3.93 11.18 13.52
N ASN A 237 -3.98 12.05 14.52
CA ASN A 237 -4.66 13.32 14.42
C ASN A 237 -3.78 14.36 13.70
N GLU A 238 -2.56 14.57 14.19
CA GLU A 238 -1.61 15.52 13.59
C GLU A 238 -1.04 14.99 12.26
N TRP A 239 -0.74 13.70 12.16
CA TRP A 239 -0.25 13.11 10.90
C TRP A 239 -1.36 12.97 9.87
N GLY A 240 -2.58 12.65 10.32
CA GLY A 240 -3.77 12.68 9.46
C GLY A 240 -4.03 14.08 8.91
N ALA A 241 -3.92 15.11 9.74
CA ALA A 241 -4.04 16.51 9.31
C ALA A 241 -2.97 16.86 8.26
N LYS A 242 -1.68 16.67 8.57
CA LYS A 242 -0.57 16.90 7.63
C LYS A 242 -0.75 16.15 6.31
N ARG A 243 -1.16 14.89 6.36
CA ARG A 243 -1.44 14.08 5.16
C ARG A 243 -2.58 14.67 4.34
N TYR A 244 -3.67 15.09 4.99
CA TYR A 244 -4.82 15.68 4.30
C TYR A 244 -4.47 17.03 3.68
N GLU A 245 -3.73 17.89 4.39
CA GLU A 245 -3.25 19.18 3.89
C GLU A 245 -2.40 19.02 2.63
N ALA A 246 -1.45 18.07 2.66
CA ALA A 246 -0.57 17.79 1.53
C ALA A 246 -1.29 17.12 0.35
N LEU A 247 -2.40 16.41 0.58
CA LEU A 247 -3.27 15.88 -0.48
C LEU A 247 -4.23 16.93 -1.05
N GLY A 248 -4.58 17.94 -0.27
CA GLY A 248 -5.51 19.01 -0.64
C GLY A 248 -6.99 18.58 -0.60
N LYS A 249 -7.87 19.57 -0.40
CA LYS A 249 -9.31 19.39 -0.16
C LYS A 249 -10.05 18.54 -1.19
N ALA A 250 -9.69 18.66 -2.48
CA ALA A 250 -10.31 17.88 -3.55
C ALA A 250 -9.98 16.39 -3.49
N VAL A 251 -8.71 16.02 -3.25
CA VAL A 251 -8.29 14.61 -3.13
C VAL A 251 -8.82 14.02 -1.82
N VAL A 252 -8.74 14.77 -0.71
CA VAL A 252 -9.29 14.30 0.57
C VAL A 252 -10.80 14.08 0.49
N ALA A 253 -11.54 14.79 -0.36
CA ALA A 253 -12.95 14.52 -0.57
C ALA A 253 -13.22 13.11 -1.12
N THR A 254 -12.34 12.56 -1.97
CA THR A 254 -12.49 11.21 -2.55
C THR A 254 -12.09 10.07 -1.61
N LEU A 255 -11.53 10.38 -0.43
CA LEU A 255 -11.20 9.40 0.63
C LEU A 255 -12.40 9.00 1.51
N PHE A 256 -13.59 9.54 1.22
CA PHE A 256 -14.82 9.35 1.99
C PHE A 256 -15.97 8.97 1.02
N PRO A 257 -17.05 8.32 1.51
CA PRO A 257 -18.24 8.09 0.70
C PRO A 257 -18.88 9.40 0.18
N PRO A 258 -19.60 9.36 -0.96
CA PRO A 258 -20.28 10.51 -1.53
C PRO A 258 -21.51 10.90 -0.69
N ASN A 259 -21.31 11.76 0.30
CA ASN A 259 -22.32 12.39 1.17
C ASN A 259 -21.60 13.46 2.03
N PRO A 260 -22.29 14.25 2.89
CA PRO A 260 -21.65 15.17 3.85
C PRO A 260 -20.86 14.47 4.99
N GLU A 261 -20.28 13.29 4.72
CA GLU A 261 -19.48 12.50 5.65
C GLU A 261 -18.11 13.15 5.88
N THR A 262 -17.72 13.24 7.16
CA THR A 262 -16.50 13.91 7.65
C THR A 262 -15.67 13.08 8.62
N VAL A 263 -16.15 11.89 9.01
CA VAL A 263 -15.52 10.98 9.99
C VAL A 263 -15.19 9.63 9.35
N HIS A 264 -16.14 9.02 8.65
CA HIS A 264 -15.96 7.67 8.11
C HIS A 264 -15.35 7.68 6.70
N THR A 265 -14.13 7.19 6.60
CA THR A 265 -13.43 6.99 5.32
C THR A 265 -14.05 5.87 4.48
N ASN A 266 -13.85 5.92 3.17
CA ASN A 266 -14.02 4.76 2.30
C ASN A 266 -12.76 3.87 2.35
N TRP A 267 -12.68 2.81 1.52
CA TRP A 267 -11.53 1.90 1.53
C TRP A 267 -10.18 2.61 1.31
N LEU A 268 -10.14 3.59 0.40
CA LEU A 268 -8.91 4.35 0.10
C LEU A 268 -8.50 5.23 1.28
N GLY A 269 -9.45 5.93 1.92
CA GLY A 269 -9.16 6.71 3.13
C GLY A 269 -8.77 5.82 4.32
N ALA A 270 -9.37 4.65 4.46
CA ALA A 270 -9.00 3.67 5.48
C ALA A 270 -7.58 3.13 5.26
N ALA A 271 -7.17 2.91 4.00
CA ALA A 271 -5.81 2.52 3.66
C ALA A 271 -4.80 3.63 3.98
N VAL A 272 -5.11 4.90 3.68
CA VAL A 272 -4.27 6.06 4.08
C VAL A 272 -4.10 6.10 5.60
N ASN A 273 -5.19 5.95 6.37
CA ASN A 273 -5.11 5.92 7.84
C ASN A 273 -4.29 4.70 8.34
N ALA A 274 -4.41 3.53 7.69
CA ALA A 274 -3.62 2.35 8.04
C ALA A 274 -2.11 2.54 7.78
N GLN A 275 -1.73 3.25 6.71
CA GLN A 275 -0.33 3.60 6.44
C GLN A 275 0.26 4.48 7.57
N LEU A 276 -0.51 5.44 8.09
CA LEU A 276 -0.11 6.25 9.24
C LEU A 276 0.04 5.42 10.53
N VAL A 277 -0.80 4.39 10.73
CA VAL A 277 -0.62 3.44 11.83
C VAL A 277 0.65 2.62 11.68
N ILE A 278 0.94 2.08 10.48
CA ILE A 278 2.21 1.35 10.21
C ILE A 278 3.42 2.25 10.49
N ALA A 279 3.39 3.49 10.01
CA ALA A 279 4.44 4.47 10.31
C ALA A 279 4.61 4.72 11.82
N GLY A 280 3.51 4.75 12.57
CA GLY A 280 3.52 4.91 14.03
C GLY A 280 4.11 3.72 14.76
N LEU A 281 3.73 2.51 14.35
CA LEU A 281 4.28 1.25 14.89
C LEU A 281 5.79 1.13 14.61
N LEU A 282 6.23 1.53 13.41
CA LEU A 282 7.65 1.57 13.02
C LEU A 282 8.43 2.64 13.80
N GLN A 283 7.93 3.87 13.88
CA GLN A 283 8.60 4.98 14.59
C GLN A 283 8.79 4.65 16.08
N ASN A 284 7.77 4.08 16.72
CA ASN A 284 7.82 3.68 18.13
C ASN A 284 8.52 2.31 18.35
N LYS A 285 8.99 1.64 17.28
CA LYS A 285 9.61 0.30 17.31
C LYS A 285 8.76 -0.73 18.08
N VAL A 286 7.45 -0.69 17.86
CA VAL A 286 6.47 -1.51 18.60
C VAL A 286 6.67 -3.00 18.30
N LEU A 287 6.85 -3.34 17.01
CA LEU A 287 6.90 -4.71 16.51
C LEU A 287 8.30 -5.04 15.94
N PRO A 288 8.71 -6.33 15.91
CA PRO A 288 9.90 -6.76 15.19
C PRO A 288 9.90 -6.30 13.73
N GLU A 289 11.04 -5.87 13.19
CA GLU A 289 11.08 -5.30 11.84
C GLU A 289 10.73 -6.30 10.72
N ASP A 290 10.86 -7.60 10.98
CA ASP A 290 10.69 -8.66 9.99
C ASP A 290 9.24 -9.15 9.84
N VAL A 291 8.28 -8.63 10.62
CA VAL A 291 6.84 -8.90 10.43
C VAL A 291 6.18 -7.96 9.42
N TYR A 292 6.83 -6.87 9.01
CA TYR A 292 6.28 -5.91 8.04
C TYR A 292 6.58 -6.35 6.60
N LYS A 293 5.54 -6.40 5.75
CA LYS A 293 5.67 -6.58 4.29
C LYS A 293 5.90 -5.26 3.54
N GLN A 294 5.35 -4.18 4.08
CA GLN A 294 5.45 -2.83 3.54
C GLN A 294 5.63 -1.85 4.69
N ARG A 295 6.36 -0.79 4.44
CA ARG A 295 6.80 0.19 5.45
C ARG A 295 6.50 1.59 4.94
N PHE A 296 6.10 2.45 5.86
CA PHE A 296 5.65 3.82 5.57
C PHE A 296 6.31 4.79 6.56
N ALA A 297 6.62 5.99 6.10
CA ALA A 297 7.08 7.08 6.94
C ALA A 297 5.89 7.87 7.54
N PRO A 298 6.08 8.65 8.62
CA PRO A 298 5.01 9.41 9.28
C PRO A 298 4.23 10.42 8.41
N ASP A 299 4.72 10.75 7.22
CA ASP A 299 4.04 11.56 6.20
C ASP A 299 3.15 10.73 5.24
N GLY A 300 3.03 9.43 5.49
CA GLY A 300 2.35 8.45 4.65
C GLY A 300 3.13 8.08 3.38
N SER A 301 4.42 8.43 3.26
CA SER A 301 5.22 8.04 2.11
C SER A 301 5.77 6.60 2.22
N ASP A 302 5.84 5.93 1.08
CA ASP A 302 6.51 4.63 0.87
C ASP A 302 7.98 4.71 1.30
N ASP A 303 8.47 3.81 2.16
CA ASP A 303 9.82 3.92 2.74
C ASP A 303 10.98 3.61 1.76
N ARG A 304 10.70 3.10 0.55
CA ARG A 304 11.73 2.77 -0.46
C ARG A 304 12.67 3.96 -0.66
N PRO A 305 13.99 3.79 -0.47
CA PRO A 305 14.93 4.90 -0.38
C PRO A 305 15.10 5.59 -1.74
N VAL A 306 14.74 6.87 -1.80
CA VAL A 306 15.23 7.76 -2.85
C VAL A 306 16.62 8.21 -2.40
N VAL A 307 17.66 7.68 -3.04
CA VAL A 307 19.03 8.11 -2.76
C VAL A 307 19.17 9.58 -3.16
N ASP A 308 19.85 10.42 -2.39
CA ASP A 308 20.12 11.80 -2.82
C ASP A 308 20.98 11.79 -4.10
N ALA A 309 20.46 12.35 -5.19
CA ALA A 309 21.18 12.38 -6.48
C ALA A 309 22.57 13.00 -6.34
N ARG A 310 22.69 14.05 -5.52
CA ARG A 310 23.96 14.78 -5.33
C ARG A 310 25.04 13.93 -4.65
N LYS A 311 24.65 12.82 -4.03
CA LYS A 311 25.55 11.88 -3.33
C LYS A 311 25.93 10.65 -4.15
N VAL A 312 25.23 10.36 -5.25
CA VAL A 312 25.61 9.26 -6.16
C VAL A 312 26.38 9.84 -7.32
N ARG A 313 27.68 9.52 -7.37
CA ARG A 313 28.59 9.89 -8.46
C ARG A 313 28.01 9.46 -9.81
N VAL A 314 28.07 10.35 -10.80
CA VAL A 314 27.81 10.02 -12.20
C VAL A 314 28.94 9.10 -12.67
N GLU A 315 28.59 7.90 -13.13
CA GLU A 315 29.58 6.95 -13.65
C GLU A 315 30.07 7.45 -15.01
N ALA A 316 31.38 7.31 -15.24
CA ALA A 316 32.06 7.83 -16.43
C ALA A 316 32.84 6.71 -17.13
N PRO A 317 33.04 6.78 -18.46
CA PRO A 317 33.88 5.85 -19.20
C PRO A 317 35.28 5.70 -18.58
N ARG A 318 35.75 4.46 -18.45
CA ARG A 318 37.10 4.15 -17.94
C ARG A 318 38.17 4.53 -18.94
N ASP A 319 37.92 4.28 -20.23
CA ASP A 319 38.72 4.80 -21.34
C ASP A 319 37.81 5.60 -22.29
N PRO A 320 37.92 6.94 -22.36
CA PRO A 320 37.08 7.76 -23.22
C PRO A 320 37.32 7.53 -24.73
N LYS A 321 38.39 6.81 -25.11
CA LYS A 321 38.67 6.44 -26.51
C LYS A 321 37.83 5.25 -26.99
N LEU A 322 37.36 4.41 -26.07
CA LEU A 322 36.52 3.27 -26.39
C LEU A 322 35.04 3.69 -26.53
N PRO A 323 34.24 2.98 -27.34
CA PRO A 323 32.78 3.10 -27.30
C PRO A 323 32.25 2.70 -25.92
N SER A 324 31.06 3.19 -25.57
CA SER A 324 30.43 2.93 -24.28
C SER A 324 29.04 2.32 -24.45
N LEU A 325 28.77 1.25 -23.71
CA LEU A 325 27.42 0.84 -23.36
C LEU A 325 26.99 1.66 -22.13
N VAL A 326 26.12 2.65 -22.34
CA VAL A 326 25.63 3.54 -21.30
C VAL A 326 24.24 3.08 -20.87
N LEU A 327 23.99 2.99 -19.57
CA LEU A 327 22.70 2.59 -19.02
C LEU A 327 22.08 3.73 -18.20
N ILE A 328 20.79 3.98 -18.41
CA ILE A 328 19.97 4.84 -17.55
C ILE A 328 18.70 4.09 -17.13
N GLY A 329 18.28 4.28 -15.88
CA GLY A 329 17.15 3.54 -15.32
C GLY A 329 17.00 3.68 -13.80
N ASP A 330 16.22 2.76 -13.24
CA ASP A 330 15.79 2.73 -11.84
C ASP A 330 16.60 1.75 -10.95
N SER A 331 16.05 1.39 -9.79
CA SER A 331 16.68 0.45 -8.84
C SER A 331 16.85 -0.98 -9.35
N THR A 332 16.14 -1.37 -10.41
CA THR A 332 16.31 -2.68 -11.07
C THR A 332 17.47 -2.70 -12.08
N VAL A 333 18.03 -1.54 -12.41
CA VAL A 333 19.18 -1.40 -13.32
C VAL A 333 20.47 -1.04 -12.57
N ARG A 334 20.37 -0.21 -11.51
CA ARG A 334 21.52 0.41 -10.80
C ARG A 334 22.65 -0.55 -10.37
N SER A 335 23.84 0.01 -10.27
CA SER A 335 24.99 -0.56 -9.58
C SER A 335 25.00 -0.24 -8.07
N GLY A 336 25.79 -0.98 -7.30
CA GLY A 336 26.16 -0.69 -5.92
C GLY A 336 25.49 -1.55 -4.84
N GLY A 337 24.86 -2.68 -5.21
CA GLY A 337 24.43 -3.75 -4.28
C GLY A 337 23.92 -3.33 -2.89
N GLN A 338 22.73 -2.73 -2.78
CA GLN A 338 22.23 -2.21 -1.50
C GLN A 338 21.27 -3.20 -0.83
N ASN A 339 21.53 -3.59 0.42
CA ASN A 339 20.69 -4.53 1.19
C ASN A 339 20.46 -5.88 0.47
N GLY A 340 21.45 -6.35 -0.28
CA GLY A 340 21.35 -7.55 -1.11
C GLY A 340 20.60 -7.37 -2.44
N ALA A 341 20.06 -6.19 -2.71
CA ALA A 341 19.43 -5.84 -4.00
C ALA A 341 20.47 -5.43 -5.04
N TYR A 342 20.48 -6.13 -6.18
CA TYR A 342 21.32 -5.85 -7.34
C TYR A 342 20.46 -5.56 -8.57
N GLY A 343 20.84 -4.52 -9.32
CA GLY A 343 20.25 -4.26 -10.63
C GLY A 343 20.93 -5.06 -11.72
N TRP A 344 20.19 -5.47 -12.75
CA TRP A 344 20.74 -6.23 -13.87
C TRP A 344 21.84 -5.47 -14.62
N GLY A 345 21.81 -4.13 -14.59
CA GLY A 345 22.82 -3.29 -15.23
C GLY A 345 24.21 -3.39 -14.59
N GLU A 346 24.31 -3.74 -13.29
CA GLU A 346 25.60 -4.07 -12.66
C GLU A 346 26.18 -5.39 -13.19
N ARG A 347 25.31 -6.32 -13.59
CA ARG A 347 25.68 -7.67 -14.04
C ARG A 347 25.83 -7.80 -15.54
N VAL A 348 25.25 -6.90 -16.33
CA VAL A 348 25.46 -6.88 -17.79
C VAL A 348 26.94 -6.73 -18.17
N ALA A 349 27.74 -6.03 -17.36
CA ALA A 349 29.17 -5.83 -17.58
C ALA A 349 29.97 -7.14 -17.64
N LEU A 350 29.48 -8.22 -17.01
CA LEU A 350 30.13 -9.53 -17.03
C LEU A 350 30.14 -10.19 -18.42
N PHE A 351 29.21 -9.80 -19.29
CA PHE A 351 29.04 -10.34 -20.64
C PHE A 351 29.86 -9.61 -21.71
N PHE A 352 30.51 -8.49 -21.35
CA PHE A 352 31.26 -7.64 -22.28
C PHE A 352 32.77 -7.73 -22.08
N ASP A 353 33.52 -7.63 -23.17
CA ASP A 353 34.96 -7.42 -23.15
C ASP A 353 35.25 -5.94 -22.82
N THR A 354 35.48 -5.69 -21.53
CA THR A 354 35.74 -4.35 -20.98
C THR A 354 37.11 -3.78 -21.36
N GLN A 355 37.91 -4.48 -22.18
CA GLN A 355 39.09 -3.91 -22.85
C GLN A 355 38.72 -3.23 -24.18
N ARG A 356 37.52 -3.47 -24.71
CA ARG A 356 37.08 -3.01 -26.04
C ARG A 356 35.83 -2.13 -26.01
N ILE A 357 35.06 -2.15 -24.92
CA ILE A 357 33.92 -1.26 -24.67
C ILE A 357 33.88 -0.86 -23.19
N ASN A 358 33.46 0.37 -22.88
CA ASN A 358 33.08 0.73 -21.52
C ASN A 358 31.67 0.22 -21.22
N VAL A 359 31.38 -0.17 -19.98
CA VAL A 359 30.00 -0.33 -19.49
C VAL A 359 29.81 0.67 -18.37
N VAL A 360 28.85 1.60 -18.52
CA VAL A 360 28.71 2.81 -17.70
C VAL A 360 27.27 2.90 -17.21
N ASN A 361 27.04 2.54 -15.95
CA ASN A 361 25.70 2.40 -15.38
C ASN A 361 25.29 3.60 -14.53
N ASN A 362 24.66 4.57 -15.18
CA ASN A 362 24.12 5.76 -14.54
C ASN A 362 22.71 5.59 -13.96
N ALA A 363 22.17 4.37 -13.89
CA ALA A 363 20.88 4.12 -13.27
C ALA A 363 20.90 4.29 -11.74
N ILE A 364 19.82 4.82 -11.16
CA ILE A 364 19.77 5.23 -9.75
C ILE A 364 18.49 4.75 -9.09
N GLY A 365 18.62 4.27 -7.85
CA GLY A 365 17.50 3.79 -7.05
C GLY A 365 16.41 4.84 -6.87
N GLY A 366 15.16 4.41 -7.08
CA GLY A 366 13.97 5.25 -6.92
C GLY A 366 13.71 6.26 -8.05
N ARG A 367 14.43 6.22 -9.18
CA ARG A 367 14.15 7.14 -10.31
C ARG A 367 13.05 6.63 -11.23
N SER A 368 12.36 7.59 -11.81
CA SER A 368 11.45 7.48 -12.95
C SER A 368 12.05 8.22 -14.15
N SER A 369 11.45 8.07 -15.33
CA SER A 369 11.82 8.86 -16.51
C SER A 369 11.76 10.37 -16.21
N ARG A 370 10.74 10.83 -15.48
CA ARG A 370 10.60 12.21 -14.98
C ARG A 370 11.76 12.63 -14.08
N THR A 371 11.97 11.92 -12.96
CA THR A 371 12.92 12.36 -11.92
C THR A 371 14.37 12.25 -12.37
N PHE A 372 14.69 11.32 -13.26
CA PHE A 372 16.00 11.26 -13.88
C PHE A 372 16.30 12.50 -14.75
N PHE A 373 15.29 13.06 -15.41
CA PHE A 373 15.41 14.31 -16.16
C PHE A 373 15.51 15.52 -15.21
N THR A 374 14.55 15.66 -14.29
CA THR A 374 14.40 16.88 -13.47
C THR A 374 15.46 17.06 -12.38
N GLU A 375 16.15 15.98 -11.99
CA GLU A 375 17.32 16.03 -11.11
C GLU A 375 18.65 16.28 -11.86
N GLY A 376 18.60 16.58 -13.16
CA GLY A 376 19.78 16.89 -13.99
C GLY A 376 20.66 15.68 -14.34
N ARG A 377 20.22 14.44 -14.03
CA ARG A 377 21.01 13.23 -14.33
C ARG A 377 21.15 12.99 -15.81
N TRP A 378 20.09 13.25 -16.57
CA TRP A 378 20.16 13.19 -18.02
C TRP A 378 21.21 14.14 -18.60
N ALA A 379 21.26 15.39 -18.13
CA ALA A 379 22.26 16.36 -18.61
C ALA A 379 23.70 15.86 -18.40
N ALA A 380 24.01 15.36 -17.20
CA ALA A 380 25.34 14.82 -16.89
C ALA A 380 25.70 13.54 -17.66
N VAL A 381 24.72 12.75 -18.10
CA VAL A 381 24.95 11.61 -19.02
C VAL A 381 25.15 12.10 -20.45
N LEU A 382 24.34 13.05 -20.91
CA LEU A 382 24.38 13.62 -22.25
C LEU A 382 25.69 14.39 -22.55
N GLU A 383 26.30 14.98 -21.54
CA GLU A 383 27.63 15.59 -21.62
C GLU A 383 28.72 14.57 -22.01
N GLN A 384 28.55 13.31 -21.62
CA GLN A 384 29.54 12.24 -21.84
C GLN A 384 29.28 11.39 -23.10
N LEU A 385 28.05 11.39 -23.61
CA LEU A 385 27.69 10.64 -24.82
C LEU A 385 28.39 11.19 -26.06
N LYS A 386 28.95 10.27 -26.86
CA LYS A 386 29.62 10.54 -28.14
C LYS A 386 29.20 9.55 -29.23
N ALA A 387 29.62 9.84 -30.47
CA ALA A 387 29.35 8.99 -31.61
C ALA A 387 29.94 7.58 -31.41
N GLY A 388 29.16 6.55 -31.70
CA GLY A 388 29.55 5.15 -31.51
C GLY A 388 29.25 4.57 -30.12
N ASP A 389 28.79 5.36 -29.15
CA ASP A 389 28.20 4.83 -27.92
C ASP A 389 26.82 4.18 -28.18
N THR A 390 26.39 3.29 -27.29
CA THR A 390 25.03 2.72 -27.27
C THR A 390 24.37 3.00 -25.92
N LEU A 391 23.21 3.65 -25.94
CA LEU A 391 22.41 3.96 -24.77
C LEU A 391 21.28 2.94 -24.58
N LEU A 392 21.21 2.31 -23.40
CA LEU A 392 20.09 1.50 -22.93
C LEU A 392 19.24 2.33 -21.96
N ILE A 393 17.92 2.35 -22.18
CA ILE A 393 16.96 3.11 -21.36
C ILE A 393 15.91 2.15 -20.78
N GLN A 394 15.80 2.04 -19.45
CA GLN A 394 14.73 1.26 -18.79
C GLN A 394 14.10 2.02 -17.62
N PHE A 395 12.87 2.50 -17.80
CA PHE A 395 12.04 3.15 -16.77
C PHE A 395 10.60 2.59 -16.80
N GLY A 396 9.85 2.78 -15.72
CA GLY A 396 8.47 2.32 -15.57
C GLY A 396 8.07 1.99 -14.12
N HIS A 397 8.97 1.40 -13.32
CA HIS A 397 8.66 0.98 -11.93
C HIS A 397 8.22 2.12 -11.01
N ASN A 398 8.69 3.34 -11.26
CA ASN A 398 8.43 4.52 -10.43
C ASN A 398 7.53 5.55 -11.13
N ASP A 399 7.35 5.42 -12.44
CA ASP A 399 6.63 6.34 -13.32
C ASP A 399 5.11 6.31 -13.11
N GLY A 400 4.58 5.19 -12.59
CA GLY A 400 3.16 5.02 -12.25
C GLY A 400 2.73 5.62 -10.91
N ALA A 401 3.61 6.34 -10.22
CA ALA A 401 3.24 7.10 -9.03
C ALA A 401 2.27 8.24 -9.40
N ARG A 402 1.39 8.63 -8.47
CA ARG A 402 0.45 9.73 -8.69
C ARG A 402 1.18 11.08 -8.62
N ILE A 403 1.00 11.92 -9.64
CA ILE A 403 1.48 13.32 -9.67
C ILE A 403 0.80 14.12 -8.55
N GLY A 404 1.52 15.01 -7.88
CA GLY A 404 1.01 15.74 -6.71
C GLY A 404 0.70 14.86 -5.49
N ASP A 405 1.24 13.63 -5.43
CA ASP A 405 1.23 12.82 -4.20
C ASP A 405 2.60 12.83 -3.54
N PRO A 406 2.74 13.34 -2.29
CA PRO A 406 3.99 13.26 -1.54
C PRO A 406 4.52 11.82 -1.39
N ALA A 407 3.63 10.82 -1.31
CA ALA A 407 4.05 9.41 -1.25
C ALA A 407 4.66 8.92 -2.58
N GLY A 408 4.28 9.55 -3.69
CA GLY A 408 4.90 9.36 -4.99
C GLY A 408 6.34 9.89 -5.05
N LYS A 409 6.77 10.74 -4.11
CA LYS A 409 8.09 11.40 -4.07
C LYS A 409 8.44 12.08 -5.41
N ASN A 410 7.45 12.73 -6.03
CA ASN A 410 7.51 13.39 -7.34
C ASN A 410 7.90 12.47 -8.52
N ARG A 411 7.79 11.14 -8.37
CA ARG A 411 8.24 10.18 -9.40
C ARG A 411 7.26 10.03 -10.57
N GLY A 412 5.98 10.31 -10.36
CA GLY A 412 4.93 10.09 -11.37
C GLY A 412 5.11 10.91 -12.64
N SER A 413 5.06 10.29 -13.82
CA SER A 413 4.99 10.98 -15.12
C SER A 413 3.54 10.99 -15.63
N VAL A 414 3.19 11.86 -16.58
CA VAL A 414 1.85 11.80 -17.19
C VAL A 414 1.74 10.47 -17.98
N PRO A 415 0.65 9.70 -17.84
CA PRO A 415 0.45 8.47 -18.61
C PRO A 415 0.40 8.73 -20.11
N GLY A 416 0.96 7.83 -20.92
CA GLY A 416 0.93 7.94 -22.39
C GLY A 416 2.19 8.49 -23.03
N ILE A 417 2.05 8.86 -24.30
CA ILE A 417 3.13 9.31 -25.19
C ILE A 417 2.88 10.69 -25.82
N GLY A 418 1.72 11.30 -25.54
CA GLY A 418 1.30 12.55 -26.16
C GLY A 418 1.87 13.80 -25.48
N PRO A 419 1.39 14.98 -25.90
CA PRO A 419 1.83 16.28 -25.40
C PRO A 419 1.16 16.67 -24.07
N GLU A 420 0.43 15.75 -23.42
CA GLU A 420 -0.28 16.03 -22.18
C GLU A 420 0.70 16.38 -21.06
N THR A 421 0.40 17.45 -20.34
CA THR A 421 1.20 17.92 -19.20
C THR A 421 0.32 18.18 -17.98
N VAL A 422 0.92 18.07 -16.81
CA VAL A 422 0.28 18.37 -15.51
C VAL A 422 1.21 19.28 -14.73
N GLU A 423 0.70 20.40 -14.21
CA GLU A 423 1.45 21.21 -13.27
C GLU A 423 1.55 20.47 -11.92
N ASP A 424 2.77 20.30 -11.41
CA ASP A 424 3.05 19.72 -10.10
C ASP A 424 3.85 20.72 -9.26
N THR A 425 3.59 20.77 -7.96
CA THR A 425 4.29 21.68 -7.02
C THR A 425 5.19 20.84 -6.14
N ARG A 426 6.51 21.07 -6.24
CA ARG A 426 7.52 20.37 -5.45
C ARG A 426 7.44 20.78 -3.97
N PRO A 427 8.00 19.97 -3.05
CA PRO A 427 8.08 20.30 -1.62
C PRO A 427 8.82 21.61 -1.28
N ASP A 428 9.66 22.13 -2.18
CA ASP A 428 10.33 23.44 -2.05
C ASP A 428 9.49 24.62 -2.54
N GLY A 429 8.24 24.38 -2.97
CA GLY A 429 7.33 25.38 -3.52
C GLY A 429 7.54 25.70 -5.00
N THR A 430 8.57 25.14 -5.65
CA THR A 430 8.77 25.31 -7.09
C THR A 430 7.73 24.53 -7.89
N LYS A 431 7.29 25.11 -9.01
CA LYS A 431 6.34 24.47 -9.92
C LYS A 431 7.08 23.85 -11.11
N GLU A 432 6.63 22.69 -11.57
CA GLU A 432 7.08 22.09 -12.82
C GLU A 432 5.91 21.61 -13.69
N MET A 433 6.07 21.71 -15.01
CA MET A 433 5.16 21.07 -15.97
C MET A 433 5.65 19.64 -16.22
N VAL A 434 5.00 18.70 -15.55
CA VAL A 434 5.27 17.26 -15.70
C VAL A 434 4.85 16.82 -17.10
N GLN A 435 5.75 16.13 -17.79
CA GLN A 435 5.53 15.65 -19.15
C GLN A 435 5.06 14.19 -19.15
N SER A 436 4.64 13.70 -20.32
CA SER A 436 4.29 12.28 -20.50
C SER A 436 5.51 11.36 -20.41
N PHE A 437 5.28 10.10 -20.04
CA PHE A 437 6.33 9.07 -20.05
C PHE A 437 7.03 9.01 -21.42
N GLY A 438 6.25 9.03 -22.51
CA GLY A 438 6.79 9.04 -23.85
C GLY A 438 7.54 10.32 -24.23
N TRP A 439 7.16 11.49 -23.69
CA TRP A 439 7.93 12.73 -23.89
C TRP A 439 9.34 12.61 -23.32
N TYR A 440 9.49 12.10 -22.08
CA TYR A 440 10.82 11.94 -21.47
C TYR A 440 11.67 10.93 -22.26
N LEU A 441 11.09 9.80 -22.67
CA LEU A 441 11.79 8.82 -23.51
C LEU A 441 12.19 9.41 -24.87
N ALA A 442 11.29 10.13 -25.56
CA ALA A 442 11.59 10.77 -26.83
C ALA A 442 12.71 11.80 -26.69
N ARG A 443 12.72 12.57 -25.59
CA ARG A 443 13.80 13.52 -25.29
C ARG A 443 15.14 12.82 -25.13
N TYR A 444 15.21 11.73 -24.36
CA TYR A 444 16.43 10.93 -24.19
C TYR A 444 16.94 10.34 -25.52
N ILE A 445 16.05 9.77 -26.32
CA ILE A 445 16.39 9.20 -27.63
C ILE A 445 16.98 10.27 -28.55
N ASN A 446 16.29 11.40 -28.70
CA ASN A 446 16.68 12.43 -29.65
C ASN A 446 17.97 13.15 -29.24
N ASP A 447 18.13 13.46 -27.96
CA ASP A 447 19.38 14.03 -27.42
C ASP A 447 20.57 13.08 -27.62
N ALA A 448 20.40 11.77 -27.36
CA ALA A 448 21.45 10.77 -27.57
C ALA A 448 21.79 10.58 -29.06
N LYS A 449 20.79 10.52 -29.93
CA LYS A 449 20.99 10.41 -31.38
C LYS A 449 21.65 11.66 -31.97
N ALA A 450 21.39 12.84 -31.43
CA ALA A 450 22.10 14.07 -31.79
C ALA A 450 23.60 14.05 -31.41
N LYS A 451 24.00 13.22 -30.43
CA LYS A 451 25.41 12.91 -30.13
C LYS A 451 26.00 11.80 -31.00
N GLY A 452 25.22 11.18 -31.90
CA GLY A 452 25.63 10.05 -32.71
C GLY A 452 25.61 8.70 -31.99
N ALA A 453 24.94 8.60 -30.84
CA ALA A 453 24.79 7.33 -30.12
C ALA A 453 23.64 6.49 -30.70
N SER A 454 23.80 5.16 -30.69
CA SER A 454 22.70 4.23 -30.90
C SER A 454 21.83 4.17 -29.64
N VAL A 455 20.51 3.94 -29.77
CA VAL A 455 19.60 3.92 -28.62
C VAL A 455 18.70 2.69 -28.67
N VAL A 456 18.58 2.01 -27.53
CA VAL A 456 17.68 0.89 -27.30
C VAL A 456 16.82 1.18 -26.07
N VAL A 457 15.50 1.20 -26.25
CA VAL A 457 14.53 1.29 -25.15
C VAL A 457 14.17 -0.11 -24.69
N LEU A 458 14.13 -0.32 -23.37
CA LEU A 458 13.80 -1.59 -22.74
C LEU A 458 12.51 -1.41 -21.92
N SER A 459 11.55 -2.32 -22.06
CA SER A 459 10.46 -2.41 -21.08
C SER A 459 10.98 -2.87 -19.71
N PRO A 460 10.31 -2.57 -18.58
CA PRO A 460 10.81 -2.95 -17.26
C PRO A 460 10.83 -4.47 -17.05
N ILE A 461 11.78 -5.00 -16.27
CA ILE A 461 11.67 -6.38 -15.76
C ILE A 461 10.35 -6.56 -14.96
N PRO A 462 9.68 -7.73 -15.01
CA PRO A 462 8.43 -7.95 -14.30
C PRO A 462 8.63 -8.08 -12.79
N HIS A 463 7.61 -7.71 -12.01
CA HIS A 463 7.58 -7.99 -10.58
C HIS A 463 7.52 -9.51 -10.28
N LYS A 464 8.01 -9.91 -9.11
CA LYS A 464 7.97 -11.29 -8.58
C LYS A 464 6.57 -11.90 -8.62
N ASP A 465 5.52 -11.10 -8.48
CA ASP A 465 4.12 -11.53 -8.48
C ASP A 465 3.40 -11.34 -9.82
N ARG A 466 4.09 -11.02 -10.93
CA ARG A 466 3.50 -10.62 -12.22
C ARG A 466 4.18 -11.20 -13.47
N TRP A 467 4.40 -12.51 -13.50
CA TRP A 467 4.99 -13.22 -14.66
C TRP A 467 4.23 -14.48 -15.09
N LYS A 468 3.28 -14.99 -14.29
CA LYS A 468 2.56 -16.24 -14.59
C LYS A 468 1.55 -16.03 -15.73
N PRO A 469 1.25 -17.05 -16.56
CA PRO A 469 0.43 -16.87 -17.76
C PRO A 469 -1.05 -16.57 -17.46
N GLU A 470 -1.54 -16.87 -16.25
CA GLU A 470 -2.92 -16.55 -15.80
C GLU A 470 -3.07 -15.10 -15.33
N GLN A 471 -1.96 -14.35 -15.22
CA GLN A 471 -1.93 -13.00 -14.71
C GLN A 471 -1.94 -11.99 -15.86
N PRO A 472 -2.57 -10.81 -15.71
CA PRO A 472 -2.41 -9.74 -16.68
C PRO A 472 -0.93 -9.36 -16.77
N ARG A 473 -0.46 -9.09 -17.99
CA ARG A 473 0.90 -8.69 -18.30
C ARG A 473 1.37 -7.55 -17.36
N ASP A 474 2.58 -7.66 -16.81
CA ASP A 474 3.16 -6.52 -16.08
C ASP A 474 3.58 -5.42 -17.05
N PHE A 475 3.58 -4.18 -16.60
CA PHE A 475 4.05 -3.02 -17.37
C PHE A 475 3.51 -2.89 -18.81
N GLU A 476 2.36 -3.49 -19.13
CA GLU A 476 1.79 -3.56 -20.48
C GLU A 476 1.76 -2.19 -21.19
N ASN A 477 1.23 -1.18 -20.51
CA ASN A 477 1.20 0.19 -20.99
C ASN A 477 2.60 0.79 -21.19
N TYR A 478 3.53 0.62 -20.23
CA TYR A 478 4.89 1.17 -20.32
C TYR A 478 5.71 0.52 -21.42
N ALA A 479 5.52 -0.78 -21.66
CA ALA A 479 6.14 -1.48 -22.77
C ALA A 479 5.58 -0.99 -24.11
N ALA A 480 4.26 -0.87 -24.26
CA ALA A 480 3.62 -0.36 -25.46
C ALA A 480 4.05 1.10 -25.77
N TRP A 481 4.07 1.98 -24.75
CA TRP A 481 4.54 3.36 -24.89
C TRP A 481 6.03 3.43 -25.23
N GLY A 482 6.86 2.61 -24.58
CA GLY A 482 8.30 2.52 -24.86
C GLY A 482 8.59 2.06 -26.29
N GLU A 483 7.86 1.05 -26.77
CA GLU A 483 7.96 0.57 -28.15
C GLU A 483 7.53 1.64 -29.17
N GLN A 484 6.36 2.25 -28.96
CA GLN A 484 5.82 3.29 -29.85
C GLN A 484 6.79 4.47 -29.95
N VAL A 485 7.33 4.93 -28.83
CA VAL A 485 8.27 6.06 -28.78
C VAL A 485 9.62 5.69 -29.39
N ALA A 486 10.14 4.48 -29.14
CA ALA A 486 11.35 4.00 -29.78
C ALA A 486 11.20 3.99 -31.31
N ARG A 487 10.14 3.36 -31.82
CA ARG A 487 9.85 3.30 -33.27
C ARG A 487 9.69 4.69 -33.87
N ALA A 488 8.90 5.58 -33.25
CA ALA A 488 8.63 6.93 -33.74
C ALA A 488 9.89 7.81 -33.81
N ASN A 489 10.87 7.60 -32.92
CA ASN A 489 12.12 8.36 -32.89
C ASN A 489 13.29 7.58 -33.53
N GLY A 490 13.03 6.46 -34.21
CA GLY A 490 14.04 5.64 -34.88
C GLY A 490 15.11 5.07 -33.95
N ALA A 491 14.71 4.65 -32.74
CA ALA A 491 15.49 3.83 -31.82
C ALA A 491 15.01 2.37 -31.88
N GLN A 492 15.80 1.47 -31.32
CA GLN A 492 15.43 0.05 -31.21
C GLN A 492 14.66 -0.19 -29.90
N PHE A 493 13.88 -1.28 -29.83
CA PHE A 493 13.12 -1.67 -28.64
C PHE A 493 13.35 -3.15 -28.31
N ILE A 494 13.47 -3.47 -27.03
CA ILE A 494 13.48 -4.84 -26.51
C ILE A 494 12.39 -4.96 -25.45
N ASP A 495 11.50 -5.94 -25.64
CA ASP A 495 10.46 -6.25 -24.66
C ASP A 495 11.00 -7.14 -23.52
N LEU A 496 11.87 -6.55 -22.68
CA LEU A 496 12.50 -7.24 -21.58
C LEU A 496 11.49 -7.74 -20.53
N THR A 497 10.32 -7.10 -20.38
CA THR A 497 9.23 -7.62 -19.55
C THR A 497 8.80 -9.01 -19.97
N LEU A 498 8.51 -9.22 -21.26
CA LEU A 498 8.07 -10.51 -21.78
C LEU A 498 9.20 -11.54 -21.78
N LEU A 499 10.42 -11.14 -22.15
CA LEU A 499 11.58 -12.04 -22.18
C LEU A 499 11.90 -12.60 -20.79
N VAL A 500 11.91 -11.74 -19.76
CA VAL A 500 12.16 -12.18 -18.38
C VAL A 500 10.97 -12.96 -17.83
N ALA A 501 9.72 -12.56 -18.13
CA ALA A 501 8.54 -13.31 -17.70
C ALA A 501 8.52 -14.74 -18.27
N GLU A 502 8.89 -14.93 -19.54
CA GLU A 502 8.98 -16.25 -20.16
C GLU A 502 10.15 -17.08 -19.59
N ALA A 503 11.31 -16.45 -19.37
CA ALA A 503 12.43 -17.11 -18.72
C ALA A 503 12.10 -17.54 -17.27
N TYR A 504 11.33 -16.72 -16.53
CA TYR A 504 10.79 -17.08 -15.21
C TYR A 504 9.80 -18.25 -15.27
N ARG A 505 8.94 -18.34 -16.29
CA ARG A 505 8.07 -19.52 -16.51
C ARG A 505 8.88 -20.78 -16.74
N ALA A 506 9.93 -20.70 -17.56
CA ALA A 506 10.78 -21.85 -17.89
C ALA A 506 11.52 -22.44 -16.68
N VAL A 507 11.93 -21.61 -15.69
CA VAL A 507 12.63 -22.09 -14.48
C VAL A 507 11.70 -22.40 -13.30
N GLY A 508 10.44 -21.99 -13.35
CA GLY A 508 9.42 -22.32 -12.35
C GLY A 508 9.47 -21.47 -11.07
N ALA A 509 8.35 -21.44 -10.36
CA ALA A 509 8.12 -20.52 -9.24
C ALA A 509 9.14 -20.65 -8.11
N ASP A 510 9.49 -21.88 -7.71
CA ASP A 510 10.46 -22.12 -6.62
C ASP A 510 11.84 -21.51 -6.93
N LYS A 511 12.26 -21.54 -8.21
CA LYS A 511 13.53 -20.94 -8.63
C LYS A 511 13.43 -19.41 -8.68
N VAL A 512 12.36 -18.87 -9.27
CA VAL A 512 12.09 -17.42 -9.31
C VAL A 512 12.02 -16.83 -7.90
N ASP A 513 11.47 -17.57 -6.94
CA ASP A 513 11.37 -17.13 -5.56
C ASP A 513 12.74 -16.87 -4.91
N THR A 514 13.79 -17.59 -5.36
CA THR A 514 15.19 -17.40 -4.93
C THR A 514 15.92 -16.24 -5.62
N PHE A 515 15.32 -15.58 -6.62
CA PHE A 515 15.95 -14.49 -7.39
C PHE A 515 15.72 -13.09 -6.83
N PHE A 516 14.91 -12.94 -5.78
CA PHE A 516 14.57 -11.63 -5.22
C PHE A 516 15.21 -11.41 -3.84
N SER A 517 15.64 -10.17 -3.59
CA SER A 517 16.11 -9.69 -2.29
C SER A 517 14.99 -9.11 -1.43
N ASP A 518 13.83 -8.81 -2.03
CA ASP A 518 12.64 -8.34 -1.35
C ASP A 518 11.39 -9.14 -1.75
N ALA A 519 10.21 -8.71 -1.28
CA ALA A 519 8.96 -9.40 -1.52
C ALA A 519 8.37 -9.25 -2.93
N ARG A 520 8.89 -8.35 -3.79
CA ARG A 520 8.18 -7.93 -5.02
C ARG A 520 9.04 -7.46 -6.20
N THR A 521 10.01 -6.58 -5.99
CA THR A 521 10.60 -5.76 -7.06
C THR A 521 12.10 -5.99 -7.23
N HIS A 522 12.87 -6.00 -6.14
CA HIS A 522 14.31 -5.98 -6.26
C HIS A 522 14.90 -7.39 -6.35
N THR A 523 15.61 -7.65 -7.44
CA THR A 523 16.40 -8.87 -7.61
C THR A 523 17.61 -8.90 -6.67
N ASN A 524 17.97 -10.09 -6.21
CA ASN A 524 19.30 -10.32 -5.64
C ASN A 524 20.34 -10.55 -6.76
N ASP A 525 21.56 -10.90 -6.38
CA ASP A 525 22.67 -11.14 -7.31
C ASP A 525 22.32 -12.15 -8.43
N ALA A 526 21.79 -13.31 -8.06
CA ALA A 526 21.42 -14.36 -9.01
C ALA A 526 20.28 -13.93 -9.95
N GLY A 527 19.28 -13.21 -9.44
CA GLY A 527 18.22 -12.63 -10.26
C GLY A 527 18.72 -11.55 -11.22
N ALA A 528 19.66 -10.71 -10.77
CA ALA A 528 20.27 -9.67 -11.59
C ALA A 528 21.10 -10.26 -12.74
N VAL A 529 21.87 -11.32 -12.48
CA VAL A 529 22.57 -12.09 -13.53
C VAL A 529 21.56 -12.73 -14.49
N PHE A 530 20.54 -13.40 -13.97
CA PHE A 530 19.51 -14.08 -14.79
C PHE A 530 18.82 -13.12 -15.78
N ASN A 531 18.48 -11.92 -15.32
CA ASN A 531 17.86 -10.89 -16.14
C ASN A 531 18.84 -10.27 -17.15
N ALA A 532 20.10 -10.07 -16.75
CA ALA A 532 21.16 -9.62 -17.67
C ALA A 532 21.40 -10.64 -18.80
N THR A 533 21.33 -11.95 -18.53
CA THR A 533 21.40 -12.99 -19.57
C THR A 533 20.28 -12.82 -20.61
N GLN A 534 19.03 -12.61 -20.19
CA GLN A 534 17.90 -12.45 -21.13
C GLN A 534 18.07 -11.20 -22.01
N LEU A 535 18.55 -10.10 -21.42
CA LEU A 535 18.87 -8.89 -22.16
C LEU A 535 19.99 -9.13 -23.18
N VAL A 536 21.08 -9.79 -22.80
CA VAL A 536 22.22 -10.05 -23.70
C VAL A 536 21.80 -10.95 -24.87
N GLU A 537 20.97 -11.96 -24.63
CA GLU A 537 20.39 -12.78 -25.70
C GLU A 537 19.49 -12.00 -26.66
N ALA A 538 18.80 -10.96 -26.18
CA ALA A 538 18.03 -10.06 -27.02
C ALA A 538 18.91 -9.05 -27.78
N LEU A 539 19.97 -8.51 -27.15
CA LEU A 539 20.95 -7.61 -27.77
C LEU A 539 21.62 -8.26 -28.99
N LYS A 540 21.92 -9.57 -28.94
CA LYS A 540 22.45 -10.35 -30.08
C LYS A 540 21.51 -10.40 -31.29
N ARG A 541 20.20 -10.22 -31.08
CA ARG A 541 19.13 -10.33 -32.09
C ARG A 541 18.73 -8.96 -32.67
N LEU A 542 19.31 -7.88 -32.17
CA LEU A 542 19.03 -6.53 -32.65
C LEU A 542 19.49 -6.33 -34.12
N PRO A 543 18.73 -5.59 -34.94
CA PRO A 543 19.15 -5.23 -36.30
C PRO A 543 20.51 -4.54 -36.31
N GLY A 544 21.41 -5.01 -37.18
CA GLY A 544 22.80 -4.52 -37.27
C GLY A 544 23.75 -5.04 -36.19
N GLN A 545 23.25 -5.77 -35.18
CA GLN A 545 24.04 -6.40 -34.11
C GLN A 545 25.13 -5.50 -33.48
N PRO A 546 24.82 -4.23 -33.10
CA PRO A 546 25.81 -3.19 -32.82
C PRO A 546 26.77 -3.51 -31.67
N LEU A 547 26.38 -4.44 -30.79
CA LEU A 547 27.14 -4.84 -29.61
C LEU A 547 27.82 -6.22 -29.73
N GLN A 548 27.54 -6.99 -30.79
CA GLN A 548 27.97 -8.39 -30.93
C GLN A 548 29.50 -8.54 -30.90
N SER A 549 30.23 -7.61 -31.50
CA SER A 549 31.69 -7.64 -31.56
C SER A 549 32.37 -7.39 -30.21
N PHE A 550 31.65 -6.88 -29.20
CA PHE A 550 32.15 -6.58 -27.85
C PHE A 550 31.73 -7.61 -26.80
N LEU A 551 30.90 -8.59 -27.14
CA LEU A 551 30.51 -9.66 -26.22
C LEU A 551 31.67 -10.62 -25.97
N ARG A 552 31.74 -11.16 -24.76
CA ARG A 552 32.68 -12.25 -24.43
C ARG A 552 32.27 -13.55 -25.16
N PRO A 553 33.23 -14.38 -25.56
CA PRO A 553 32.94 -15.66 -26.23
C PRO A 553 32.30 -16.71 -25.30
N VAL A 554 32.42 -16.53 -23.98
CA VAL A 554 31.83 -17.40 -22.95
C VAL A 554 31.02 -16.52 -21.99
N ALA A 555 29.79 -16.92 -21.71
CA ALA A 555 28.95 -16.26 -20.71
C ALA A 555 29.44 -16.61 -19.28
N PRO A 556 29.31 -15.69 -18.31
CA PRO A 556 29.68 -15.91 -16.91
C PRO A 556 28.81 -16.96 -16.20
#